data_AF-A0A438F4L2-F1
#
_entry.id   AF-A0A438F4L2-F1
#
_cell.length_a   1.000
_cell.length_b   1.000
_cell.length_c   1.000
_cell.angle_alpha   90.00
_cell.angle_beta   90.00
_cell.angle_gamma   90.00
#
_symmetry.space_group_name_H-M   'P 1'
#
loop_
_entity.id
_entity.type
_entity.pdbx_description
1 polymer ?
#
loop_
_entity_poly.entity_id
_entity_poly.type
_entity_poly.pdbx_seq_one_letter_code
_entity_poly.pdbx_strand_id
1 'polypeptide(L)'
;MVSHGFCFSLLLLNLALPAFSSLNFSRDDFPPGFVLGSGTSAYQVEGAAFQDGRTPSIWDTFTHDGIVHGATGDIACDEYHKYKLE
;
A
#
# COMPACT_ATOMS: atom_id res chain seq x y z
N MET A 1 43.49 21.59 7.95
CA MET A 1 43.16 22.82 7.19
C MET A 1 42.23 22.41 6.05
N VAL A 2 40.92 22.48 6.26
CA VAL A 2 39.95 22.13 5.22
C VAL A 2 39.98 23.24 4.16
N SER A 3 40.25 22.89 2.91
CA SER A 3 40.40 23.86 1.81
C SER A 3 39.10 24.65 1.60
N HIS A 4 39.23 25.97 1.42
CA HIS A 4 38.10 26.90 1.21
C HIS A 4 37.21 26.49 0.02
N GLY A 5 37.76 25.77 -0.97
CA GLY A 5 36.99 25.24 -2.11
C GLY A 5 36.03 24.09 -1.76
N PHE A 6 36.31 23.33 -0.70
CA PHE A 6 35.44 22.25 -0.23
C PHE A 6 34.18 22.82 0.44
N CYS A 7 34.34 23.90 1.20
CA CYS A 7 33.23 24.62 1.84
C CYS A 7 32.30 25.26 0.80
N PHE A 8 32.84 25.82 -0.28
CA PHE A 8 32.04 26.45 -1.33
C PHE A 8 31.23 25.43 -2.16
N SER A 9 31.80 24.26 -2.46
CA SER A 9 31.06 23.16 -3.10
C SER A 9 29.95 22.59 -2.21
N LEU A 10 30.20 22.45 -0.91
CA LEU A 10 29.16 22.08 0.06
C LEU A 10 28.07 23.15 0.17
N LEU A 11 28.41 24.44 0.09
CA LEU A 11 27.44 25.53 0.15
C LEU A 11 26.49 25.53 -1.05
N LEU A 12 27.01 25.28 -2.26
CA LEU A 12 26.21 25.13 -3.48
C LEU A 12 25.30 23.89 -3.44
N LEU A 13 25.78 22.78 -2.87
CA LEU A 13 24.97 21.57 -2.69
C LEU A 13 23.82 21.77 -1.67
N ASN A 14 24.06 22.54 -0.60
CA ASN A 14 23.03 22.91 0.38
C ASN A 14 21.99 23.91 -0.16
N LEU A 15 22.38 24.75 -1.14
CA LEU A 15 21.46 25.67 -1.84
C LEU A 15 20.61 24.98 -2.92
N ALA A 16 21.01 23.81 -3.41
CA ALA A 16 20.25 23.01 -4.37
C ALA A 16 19.20 22.07 -3.70
N LEU A 17 19.36 21.79 -2.39
CA LEU A 17 18.47 20.93 -1.61
C LEU A 17 17.00 21.44 -1.45
N PRO A 18 16.67 22.75 -1.40
CA PRO A 18 15.28 23.20 -1.29
C PRO A 18 14.52 23.18 -2.63
N ALA A 19 15.15 22.77 -3.75
CA ALA A 19 14.49 22.67 -5.05
C ALA A 19 13.66 21.38 -5.23
N PHE A 20 13.71 20.45 -4.28
CA PHE A 20 12.70 19.39 -4.18
C PHE A 20 11.47 19.94 -3.45
N SER A 21 10.67 20.73 -4.17
CA SER A 21 9.36 21.17 -3.70
C SER A 21 8.53 19.96 -3.27
N SER A 22 8.00 19.96 -2.04
CA SER A 22 7.01 18.96 -1.66
C SER A 22 5.76 19.15 -2.51
N LEU A 23 5.39 18.17 -3.32
CA LEU A 23 4.11 18.17 -4.01
C LEU A 23 2.99 18.01 -2.97
N ASN A 24 2.45 19.12 -2.49
CA ASN A 24 1.26 19.14 -1.65
C ASN A 24 0.05 19.19 -2.55
N PHE A 25 -0.70 18.10 -2.62
CA PHE A 25 -2.00 18.05 -3.29
C PHE A 25 -3.12 18.28 -2.27
N SER A 26 -4.12 19.04 -2.69
CA SER A 26 -5.34 19.35 -1.96
C SER A 26 -6.56 18.83 -2.73
N ARG A 27 -7.74 18.86 -2.11
CA ARG A 27 -8.99 18.49 -2.80
C ARG A 27 -9.30 19.44 -3.96
N ASP A 28 -8.88 20.71 -3.85
CA ASP A 28 -9.17 21.76 -4.82
C ASP A 28 -8.40 21.60 -6.13
N ASP A 29 -7.38 20.73 -6.15
CA ASP A 29 -6.64 20.36 -7.36
C ASP A 29 -7.43 19.40 -8.28
N PHE A 30 -8.60 18.93 -7.84
CA PHE A 30 -9.47 18.02 -8.60
C PHE A 30 -10.82 18.69 -8.96
N PRO A 31 -11.45 18.35 -10.10
CA PRO A 31 -12.74 18.91 -10.47
C PRO A 31 -13.85 18.67 -9.43
N PRO A 32 -14.86 19.55 -9.34
CA PRO A 32 -16.03 19.30 -8.50
C PRO A 32 -16.67 17.95 -8.85
N GLY A 33 -16.93 17.13 -7.84
CA GLY A 33 -17.49 15.79 -8.00
C GLY A 33 -16.47 14.69 -8.31
N PHE A 34 -15.17 14.99 -8.33
CA PHE A 34 -14.13 13.96 -8.47
C PHE A 34 -14.14 12.99 -7.28
N VAL A 35 -14.31 11.69 -7.56
CA VAL A 35 -14.37 10.64 -6.54
C VAL A 35 -12.98 10.08 -6.31
N LEU A 36 -12.52 10.15 -5.05
CA LEU A 36 -11.38 9.38 -4.57
C LEU A 36 -11.92 8.17 -3.82
N GLY A 37 -11.37 6.99 -4.12
CA GLY A 37 -11.76 5.73 -3.50
C GLY A 37 -10.56 4.83 -3.26
N SER A 38 -10.81 3.70 -2.62
CA SER A 38 -9.86 2.60 -2.43
C SER A 38 -10.50 1.31 -2.94
N GLY A 39 -9.70 0.29 -3.21
CA GLY A 39 -10.18 -1.01 -3.67
C GLY A 39 -9.40 -2.16 -3.04
N THR A 40 -10.08 -3.28 -2.84
CA THR A 40 -9.54 -4.54 -2.33
C THR A 40 -9.96 -5.68 -3.26
N SER A 41 -9.51 -6.91 -2.98
CA SER A 41 -10.04 -8.10 -3.64
C SER A 41 -10.34 -9.19 -2.62
N ALA A 42 -11.40 -9.96 -2.86
CA ALA A 42 -11.97 -10.92 -1.91
C ALA A 42 -10.91 -11.81 -1.23
N TYR A 43 -10.13 -12.56 -2.01
CA TYR A 43 -9.13 -13.50 -1.46
C TYR A 43 -8.01 -12.83 -0.66
N GLN A 44 -7.71 -11.56 -0.93
CA GLN A 44 -6.65 -10.83 -0.24
C GLN A 44 -7.09 -10.31 1.13
N VAL A 45 -8.40 -10.18 1.40
CA VAL A 45 -8.89 -9.47 2.60
C VAL A 45 -9.96 -10.22 3.39
N GLU A 46 -10.85 -10.99 2.74
CA GLU A 46 -12.04 -11.56 3.39
C GLU A 46 -11.68 -12.62 4.43
N GLY A 47 -10.90 -13.64 4.04
CA GLY A 47 -10.71 -14.83 4.86
C GLY A 47 -11.93 -15.74 4.84
N ALA A 48 -12.23 -16.35 5.99
CA ALA A 48 -13.37 -17.25 6.20
C ALA A 48 -13.47 -18.37 5.13
N ALA A 49 -12.32 -18.88 4.68
CA ALA A 49 -12.25 -19.75 3.50
C ALA A 49 -13.10 -21.04 3.59
N PHE A 50 -13.43 -21.49 4.80
CA PHE A 50 -14.17 -22.72 5.08
C PHE A 50 -15.52 -22.48 5.77
N GLN A 51 -16.05 -21.27 5.73
CA GLN A 51 -17.30 -20.91 6.42
C GLN A 51 -18.48 -20.79 5.45
N ASP A 52 -19.69 -20.90 6.00
CA ASP A 52 -20.97 -20.55 5.36
C ASP A 52 -21.20 -21.11 3.95
N GLY A 53 -20.61 -22.27 3.66
CA GLY A 53 -20.77 -22.98 2.39
C GLY A 53 -19.91 -22.44 1.24
N ARG A 54 -18.91 -21.59 1.51
CA ARG A 54 -17.91 -21.19 0.51
C ARG A 54 -17.20 -22.43 -0.04
N THR A 55 -17.11 -22.52 -1.37
CA THR A 55 -16.31 -23.54 -2.06
C THR A 55 -14.91 -23.01 -2.39
N PRO A 56 -13.87 -23.87 -2.43
CA PRO A 56 -12.52 -23.45 -2.78
C PRO A 56 -12.45 -22.79 -4.16
N SER A 57 -11.71 -21.69 -4.25
CA SER A 57 -11.31 -21.04 -5.50
C SER A 57 -9.98 -21.61 -6.01
N ILE A 58 -9.57 -21.22 -7.21
CA ILE A 58 -8.25 -21.57 -7.76
C ILE A 58 -7.10 -21.07 -6.88
N TRP A 59 -7.30 -19.94 -6.19
CA TRP A 59 -6.28 -19.37 -5.29
C TRP A 59 -6.12 -20.21 -4.03
N ASP A 60 -7.20 -20.80 -3.51
CA ASP A 60 -7.11 -21.74 -2.39
C ASP A 60 -6.23 -22.92 -2.77
N THR A 61 -6.50 -23.56 -3.91
CA THR A 61 -5.66 -24.68 -4.40
C THR A 61 -4.20 -24.25 -4.55
N PHE A 62 -3.96 -23.15 -5.25
CA PHE A 62 -2.60 -22.67 -5.54
C PHE A 62 -1.81 -22.34 -4.28
N THR A 63 -2.41 -21.69 -3.28
CA THR A 63 -1.69 -21.31 -2.06
C THR A 63 -1.50 -22.48 -1.10
N HIS A 64 -2.46 -23.42 -1.03
CA HIS A 64 -2.36 -24.62 -0.20
C HIS A 64 -1.31 -25.62 -0.72
N ASP A 65 -0.94 -25.54 -1.99
CA ASP A 65 0.21 -26.26 -2.56
C ASP A 65 1.57 -25.69 -2.08
N GLY A 66 1.56 -24.67 -1.21
CA GLY A 66 2.75 -24.12 -0.54
C GLY A 66 3.56 -23.15 -1.40
N ILE A 67 3.07 -22.80 -2.59
CA ILE A 67 3.79 -21.99 -3.59
C ILE A 67 4.09 -20.58 -3.08
N VAL A 68 3.25 -20.05 -2.18
CA VAL A 68 3.41 -18.71 -1.58
C VAL A 68 4.05 -18.81 -0.19
N HIS A 69 5.16 -19.55 -0.07
CA HIS A 69 5.88 -19.75 1.19
C HIS A 69 5.00 -20.27 2.35
N GLY A 70 3.99 -21.08 2.02
CA GLY A 70 3.00 -21.59 2.99
C GLY A 70 1.97 -20.55 3.46
N ALA A 71 1.94 -19.34 2.91
CA ALA A 71 0.88 -18.37 3.19
C ALA A 71 -0.39 -18.69 2.39
N THR A 72 -1.56 -18.54 3.00
CA THR A 72 -2.89 -18.78 2.42
C THR A 72 -3.83 -17.59 2.65
N GLY A 73 -4.95 -17.57 1.92
CA GLY A 73 -6.04 -16.61 2.12
C GLY A 73 -7.08 -17.05 3.15
N ASP A 74 -6.79 -18.06 3.98
CA ASP A 74 -7.79 -18.69 4.86
C ASP A 74 -8.39 -17.72 5.86
N ILE A 75 -7.55 -16.81 6.36
CA ILE A 75 -7.90 -15.75 7.30
C ILE A 75 -7.72 -14.37 6.66
N ALA A 76 -6.64 -14.15 5.90
CA ALA A 76 -6.31 -12.86 5.29
C ALA A 76 -6.35 -11.69 6.32
N CYS A 77 -7.06 -10.61 6.02
CA CYS A 77 -7.32 -9.51 6.97
C CYS A 77 -8.53 -9.76 7.87
N ASP A 78 -9.21 -10.90 7.69
CA ASP A 78 -10.42 -11.29 8.41
C ASP A 78 -11.58 -10.29 8.20
N GLU A 79 -11.62 -9.65 7.02
CA GLU A 79 -12.64 -8.66 6.67
C GLU A 79 -14.03 -9.28 6.64
N TYR A 80 -14.17 -10.58 6.36
CA TYR A 80 -15.46 -11.27 6.40
C TYR A 80 -16.19 -11.05 7.74
N HIS A 81 -15.45 -11.10 8.85
CA HIS A 81 -16.01 -10.84 10.18
C HIS A 81 -15.92 -9.36 10.59
N LYS A 82 -14.96 -8.60 10.04
CA LYS A 82 -14.61 -7.23 10.46
C LYS A 82 -15.06 -6.14 9.49
N TYR A 83 -15.88 -6.46 8.49
CA TYR A 83 -16.36 -5.49 7.50
C TYR A 83 -17.14 -4.33 8.14
N LYS A 84 -17.76 -4.59 9.30
CA LYS A 84 -18.25 -3.55 10.21
C LYS A 84 -17.28 -3.45 11.37
N LEU A 85 -16.70 -2.28 11.55
CA LEU A 85 -16.03 -1.91 12.79
C LEU A 85 -17.13 -1.53 13.79
N GLU A 86 -17.38 -2.37 14.79
CA GLU A 86 -18.13 -1.98 16.00
C GLU A 86 -17.21 -1.36 17.05
#